data_AF-A0A679JMH3-F1
#
_entry.id   AF-A0A679JMH3-F1
#
_cell.length_a   1.000
_cell.length_b   1.000
_cell.length_c   1.000
_cell.angle_alpha   90.00
_cell.angle_beta   90.00
_cell.angle_gamma   90.00
#
_symmetry.space_group_name_H-M   'P 1'
#
loop_
_entity.id
_entity.type
_entity.pdbx_description
1 polymer ?
#
loop_
_entity_poly.entity_id
_entity_poly.type
_entity_poly.pdbx_seq_one_letter_code
_entity_poly.pdbx_strand_id
1 'polypeptide(L)'
;MPTTNRYEGRPLLRLVDCLVLDAIDQLDDEKRATLEALEPRLAQTFSATGTWQQMIASQMGFGDDVPDRIRHFWRRYLDHAETNNERVDAQAFVVDFVAQNFPDLAPPRR
;
A
#
# COMPACT_ATOMS: atom_id res chain seq x y z
N MET A 1 -8.81 3.35 -16.53
CA MET A 1 -7.64 4.13 -17.01
C MET A 1 -7.84 5.57 -16.53
N PRO A 2 -7.16 6.02 -15.46
CA PRO A 2 -5.80 6.57 -15.57
C PRO A 2 -4.97 6.30 -14.28
N THR A 3 -4.19 5.21 -14.24
CA THR A 3 -3.24 4.95 -13.14
C THR A 3 -1.79 5.13 -13.56
N THR A 4 -1.53 5.32 -14.85
CA THR A 4 -0.17 5.31 -15.42
C THR A 4 0.70 6.44 -14.88
N ASN A 5 0.16 7.66 -14.70
CA ASN A 5 0.96 8.84 -14.33
C ASN A 5 1.35 8.86 -12.82
N ARG A 6 0.51 8.31 -11.92
CA ARG A 6 0.78 8.36 -10.47
C ARG A 6 2.05 7.61 -10.06
N TYR A 7 2.45 6.63 -10.86
CA TYR A 7 3.61 5.77 -10.59
C TYR A 7 4.84 6.15 -11.40
N GLU A 8 4.75 7.12 -12.32
CA GLU A 8 5.90 7.54 -13.13
C GLU A 8 6.98 8.15 -12.22
N GLY A 9 8.15 7.51 -12.22
CA GLY A 9 9.29 7.92 -11.37
C GLY A 9 9.16 7.56 -9.88
N ARG A 10 8.07 6.90 -9.46
CA ARG A 10 7.81 6.56 -8.04
C ARG A 10 7.52 5.06 -7.85
N PRO A 11 8.52 4.17 -8.09
CA PRO A 11 8.34 2.73 -7.88
C PRO A 11 7.98 2.40 -6.43
N LEU A 12 8.46 3.19 -5.47
CA LEU A 12 8.12 3.07 -4.04
C LEU A 12 6.62 3.25 -3.74
N LEU A 13 5.94 4.16 -4.44
CA LEU A 13 4.50 4.39 -4.22
C LEU A 13 3.70 3.14 -4.57
N ARG A 14 4.02 2.49 -5.70
CA ARG A 14 3.38 1.24 -6.11
C ARG A 14 3.61 0.13 -5.09
N LEU A 15 4.82 0.04 -4.54
CA LEU A 15 5.17 -0.95 -3.52
C LEU A 15 4.36 -0.74 -2.23
N VAL A 16 4.22 0.51 -1.77
CA VAL A 16 3.38 0.83 -0.60
C VAL A 16 1.91 0.53 -0.88
N ASP A 17 1.41 0.86 -2.07
CA ASP A 17 0.02 0.53 -2.40
C ASP A 17 -0.24 -0.97 -2.33
N CYS A 18 0.69 -1.79 -2.85
CA CYS A 18 0.61 -3.24 -2.73
C CYS A 18 0.68 -3.69 -1.28
N LEU A 19 1.52 -3.08 -0.43
CA LEU A 19 1.62 -3.38 1.00
C LEU A 19 0.29 -3.11 1.72
N VAL A 20 -0.34 -1.98 1.44
CA VAL A 20 -1.63 -1.61 2.06
C VAL A 20 -2.73 -2.56 1.58
N LEU A 21 -2.77 -2.90 0.29
CA LEU A 21 -3.69 -3.90 -0.27
C LEU A 21 -3.49 -5.29 0.35
N ASP A 22 -2.24 -5.72 0.53
CA ASP A 22 -1.89 -6.99 1.18
C ASP A 22 -2.37 -7.02 2.63
N ALA A 23 -2.19 -5.92 3.37
CA ALA A 23 -2.61 -5.82 4.76
C ALA A 23 -4.14 -5.96 4.95
N ILE A 24 -4.93 -5.56 3.95
CA ILE A 24 -6.41 -5.66 3.95
C ILE A 24 -6.95 -6.86 3.15
N ASP A 25 -6.08 -7.78 2.71
CA ASP A 25 -6.43 -8.96 1.91
C ASP A 25 -7.17 -8.58 0.59
N GLN A 26 -6.76 -7.48 -0.02
CA GLN A 26 -7.27 -7.00 -1.33
C GLN A 26 -6.19 -7.03 -2.42
N LEU A 27 -5.04 -7.67 -2.14
CA LEU A 27 -3.99 -7.86 -3.12
C LEU A 27 -4.24 -9.16 -3.90
N ASP A 28 -4.27 -9.08 -5.23
CA ASP A 28 -4.37 -10.26 -6.08
C ASP A 28 -3.16 -11.21 -5.89
N ASP A 29 -3.40 -12.52 -5.85
CA ASP A 29 -2.35 -13.55 -5.73
C ASP A 29 -1.27 -13.43 -6.82
N GLU A 30 -1.65 -13.05 -8.05
CA GLU A 30 -0.70 -12.84 -9.15
C GLU A 30 0.29 -11.71 -8.85
N LYS A 31 -0.19 -10.62 -8.21
CA LYS A 31 0.66 -9.49 -7.82
C LYS A 31 1.54 -9.87 -6.64
N ARG A 32 1.01 -10.61 -5.67
CA ARG A 32 1.79 -11.13 -4.55
C ARG A 32 2.93 -12.01 -5.06
N ALA A 33 2.65 -12.99 -5.91
CA ALA A 33 3.66 -13.87 -6.50
C ALA A 33 4.73 -13.10 -7.30
N THR A 34 4.32 -12.04 -8.02
CA THR A 34 5.26 -11.17 -8.73
C THR A 34 6.17 -10.41 -7.77
N LEU A 35 5.65 -9.93 -6.64
CA LEU A 35 6.43 -9.21 -5.62
C LEU A 35 7.38 -10.16 -4.88
N GLU A 36 6.93 -11.37 -4.55
CA GLU A 36 7.77 -12.44 -3.98
C GLU A 36 8.92 -12.81 -4.92
N ALA A 37 8.66 -12.95 -6.22
CA ALA A 37 9.72 -13.18 -7.21
C ALA A 37 10.72 -12.01 -7.30
N LEU A 38 10.31 -10.79 -6.92
CA LEU A 38 11.14 -9.60 -6.89
C LEU A 38 11.80 -9.34 -5.53
N GLU A 39 11.45 -10.07 -4.47
CA GLU A 39 12.07 -9.98 -3.14
C GLU A 39 13.60 -9.96 -3.16
N PRO A 40 14.31 -10.87 -3.85
CA PRO A 40 15.77 -10.84 -3.87
C PRO A 40 16.35 -9.59 -4.53
N ARG A 41 15.61 -8.95 -5.46
CA ARG A 41 16.02 -7.67 -6.05
C ARG A 41 15.70 -6.50 -5.13
N LEU A 42 14.55 -6.53 -4.46
CA LEU A 42 14.16 -5.53 -3.47
C LEU A 42 15.13 -5.54 -2.29
N ALA A 43 15.49 -6.72 -1.79
CA ALA A 43 16.47 -6.91 -0.71
C ALA A 43 17.81 -6.25 -1.05
N GLN A 44 18.31 -6.47 -2.27
CA GLN A 44 19.55 -5.85 -2.73
C GLN A 44 19.41 -4.33 -2.92
N THR A 45 18.28 -3.88 -3.46
CA THR A 45 18.03 -2.45 -3.73
C THR A 45 17.89 -1.64 -2.44
N PHE A 46 17.16 -2.17 -1.47
CA PHE A 46 16.91 -1.52 -0.18
C PHE A 46 17.94 -1.88 0.88
N SER A 47 18.90 -2.76 0.57
CA SER A 47 19.84 -3.33 1.55
C SER A 47 19.13 -3.84 2.81
N ALA A 48 17.97 -4.45 2.61
CA ALA A 48 17.08 -4.94 3.67
C ALA A 48 16.88 -6.45 3.53
N THR A 49 16.60 -7.12 4.65
CA THR A 49 16.36 -8.56 4.71
C THR A 49 15.00 -8.83 5.32
N GLY A 50 14.30 -9.85 4.85
CA GLY A 50 12.95 -10.18 5.28
C GLY A 50 12.04 -10.44 4.09
N THR A 51 10.74 -10.29 4.28
CA THR A 51 9.77 -10.27 3.18
C THR A 51 9.72 -8.90 2.50
N TRP A 52 9.24 -8.83 1.26
CA TRP A 52 9.05 -7.54 0.57
C TRP A 52 8.25 -6.55 1.42
N GLN A 53 7.27 -7.02 2.22
CA GLN A 53 6.51 -6.19 3.14
C GLN A 53 7.40 -5.53 4.21
N GLN A 54 8.27 -6.31 4.86
CA GLN A 54 9.19 -5.80 5.89
C GLN A 54 10.20 -4.81 5.31
N MET A 55 10.68 -5.05 4.08
CA MET A 55 11.61 -4.16 3.40
C MET A 55 10.96 -2.80 3.12
N ILE A 56 9.74 -2.81 2.56
CA ILE A 56 8.99 -1.57 2.29
C ILE A 56 8.62 -0.87 3.59
N ALA A 57 8.21 -1.62 4.60
CA ALA A 57 7.89 -1.08 5.91
C ALA A 57 9.11 -0.35 6.50
N SER A 58 10.26 -1.01 6.52
CA SER A 58 11.52 -0.41 6.99
C SER A 58 11.90 0.83 6.18
N GLN A 59 11.79 0.77 4.85
CA GLN A 59 12.13 1.88 3.96
C GLN A 59 11.24 3.11 4.18
N MET A 60 9.96 2.88 4.49
CA MET A 60 9.00 3.94 4.82
C MET A 60 9.10 4.43 6.27
N GLY A 61 9.92 3.76 7.10
CA GLY A 61 9.92 3.99 8.56
C GLY A 61 8.61 3.59 9.22
N PHE A 62 7.84 2.70 8.58
CA PHE A 62 6.67 2.09 9.17
C PHE A 62 7.11 1.16 10.29
N GLY A 63 6.64 1.42 11.51
CA GLY A 63 6.79 0.47 12.61
C GLY A 63 6.00 -0.82 12.36
N ASP A 64 6.33 -1.89 13.07
CA ASP A 64 5.66 -3.20 12.98
C ASP A 64 4.13 -3.15 13.20
N ASP A 65 3.60 -2.10 13.83
CA ASP A 65 2.17 -1.89 14.06
C ASP A 65 1.38 -1.39 12.82
N VAL A 66 2.07 -1.03 11.73
CA VAL A 66 1.40 -0.41 10.57
C VAL A 66 0.38 -1.31 9.88
N PRO A 67 0.65 -2.61 9.62
CA PRO A 67 -0.36 -3.52 9.09
C PRO A 67 -1.61 -3.59 9.98
N ASP A 68 -1.42 -3.57 11.30
CA ASP A 68 -2.51 -3.59 12.27
C ASP A 68 -3.33 -2.30 12.25
N ARG A 69 -2.66 -1.14 12.15
CA ARG A 69 -3.32 0.15 11.93
C ARG A 69 -4.11 0.18 10.63
N ILE A 70 -3.52 -0.29 9.53
CA ILE A 70 -4.18 -0.36 8.21
C ILE A 70 -5.47 -1.18 8.34
N ARG A 71 -5.41 -2.37 8.96
CA ARG A 71 -6.59 -3.21 9.22
C ARG A 71 -7.62 -2.55 10.12
N HIS A 72 -7.19 -1.74 11.08
CA HIS A 72 -8.10 -0.98 11.92
C HIS A 72 -8.83 0.12 11.13
N PHE A 73 -8.10 0.91 10.34
CA PHE A 73 -8.68 1.93 9.47
C PHE A 73 -9.60 1.33 8.42
N TRP A 74 -9.21 0.19 7.82
CA TRP A 74 -10.03 -0.52 6.85
C TRP A 74 -11.37 -0.96 7.45
N ARG A 75 -11.37 -1.58 8.64
CA ARG A 75 -12.60 -1.95 9.34
C ARG A 75 -13.53 -0.76 9.55
N ARG A 76 -12.98 0.40 9.94
CA ARG A 76 -13.75 1.63 10.11
C ARG A 76 -14.27 2.19 8.78
N TYR A 77 -13.48 2.06 7.71
CA TYR A 77 -13.88 2.47 6.36
C TYR A 77 -15.03 1.60 5.84
N LEU A 78 -14.99 0.29 6.09
CA LEU A 78 -16.09 -0.64 5.78
C LEU A 78 -17.37 -0.27 6.52
N ASP A 79 -17.28 -0.03 7.84
CA ASP A 79 -18.43 0.34 8.69
C ASP A 79 -19.10 1.65 8.23
N HIS A 80 -18.28 2.65 7.87
CA HIS A 80 -18.77 3.91 7.32
C HIS A 80 -19.42 3.74 5.94
N ALA A 81 -18.79 2.97 5.06
CA ALA A 81 -19.34 2.69 3.73
C ALA A 81 -20.66 1.90 3.81
N GLU A 82 -20.75 0.92 4.71
CA GLU A 82 -21.99 0.17 4.97
C GLU A 82 -23.10 1.10 5.48
N THR A 83 -22.78 1.97 6.45
CA THR A 83 -23.73 2.96 7.00
C THR A 83 -24.27 3.93 5.94
N ASN A 84 -23.41 4.36 5.00
CA ASN A 84 -23.79 5.30 3.95
C ASN A 84 -24.28 4.62 2.66
N ASN A 85 -24.36 3.29 2.64
CA ASN A 85 -24.69 2.50 1.45
C ASN A 85 -23.75 2.82 0.25
N GLU A 86 -22.49 3.17 0.55
CA GLU A 86 -21.44 3.46 -0.42
C GLU A 86 -20.71 2.19 -0.84
N ARG A 87 -20.18 2.18 -2.07
CA ARG A 87 -19.29 1.08 -2.50
C ARG A 87 -17.93 1.25 -1.84
N VAL A 88 -17.52 0.21 -1.15
CA VAL A 88 -16.15 0.07 -0.65
C VAL A 88 -15.20 -0.03 -1.83
N ASP A 89 -14.26 0.91 -1.91
CA ASP A 89 -13.18 0.87 -2.90
C ASP A 89 -11.82 0.79 -2.19
N ALA A 90 -11.21 -0.39 -2.25
CA ALA A 90 -9.90 -0.65 -1.64
C ALA A 90 -8.81 0.27 -2.22
N GLN A 91 -8.88 0.57 -3.53
CA GLN A 91 -7.91 1.44 -4.19
C GLN A 91 -8.05 2.88 -3.68
N ALA A 92 -9.27 3.36 -3.46
CA ALA A 92 -9.55 4.68 -2.90
C ALA A 92 -9.04 4.80 -1.46
N PHE A 93 -9.29 3.77 -0.64
CA PHE A 93 -8.75 3.71 0.73
C PHE A 93 -7.22 3.80 0.74
N VAL A 94 -6.54 3.02 -0.12
CA VAL A 94 -5.07 3.03 -0.24
C VAL A 94 -4.57 4.42 -0.63
N VAL A 95 -5.19 5.05 -1.63
CA VAL A 95 -4.83 6.41 -2.07
C VAL A 95 -5.00 7.43 -0.94
N ASP A 96 -6.08 7.32 -0.16
CA ASP A 96 -6.33 8.23 0.96
C ASP A 96 -5.36 8.00 2.11
N PHE A 97 -5.11 6.75 2.47
CA PHE A 97 -4.14 6.36 3.48
C PHE A 97 -2.73 6.86 3.12
N VAL A 98 -2.28 6.62 1.89
CA VAL A 98 -0.96 7.07 1.44
C VAL A 98 -0.88 8.58 1.34
N ALA A 99 -1.94 9.26 0.89
CA ALA A 99 -1.95 10.73 0.86
C ALA A 99 -1.89 11.35 2.28
N GLN A 100 -2.54 10.75 3.27
CA GLN A 100 -2.52 11.24 4.65
C GLN A 100 -1.19 10.97 5.35
N ASN A 101 -0.58 9.80 5.14
CA ASN A 101 0.64 9.38 5.84
C ASN A 101 1.91 9.78 5.09
N PHE A 102 1.87 9.85 3.76
CA PHE A 102 2.99 10.15 2.87
C PHE A 102 2.64 11.25 1.85
N PRO A 103 2.35 12.47 2.30
CA PRO A 103 2.03 13.58 1.41
C PRO A 103 3.16 13.90 0.43
N ASP A 104 4.41 13.54 0.75
CA ASP A 104 5.59 13.73 -0.12
C ASP A 104 5.63 12.73 -1.29
N LEU A 105 5.11 11.51 -1.08
CA LEU A 105 5.04 10.46 -2.10
C LEU A 105 3.78 10.54 -2.96
N ALA A 106 2.69 11.04 -2.40
CA ALA A 106 1.45 11.23 -3.13
C ALA A 106 1.54 12.46 -4.06
N PRO A 107 1.07 12.39 -5.31
CA PRO A 107 0.90 13.60 -6.11
C PRO A 107 -0.12 14.53 -5.42
N PRO A 108 0.07 15.86 -5.47
CA PRO A 108 -0.89 16.79 -4.88
C PRO A 108 -2.27 16.54 -5.48
N ARG A 109 -3.29 16.36 -4.63
CA ARG A 109 -4.69 16.35 -5.06
C ARG A 109 -4.96 17.74 -5.66
N ARG A 110 -5.07 17.80 -6.98
CA ARG A 110 -5.45 19.01 -7.72
C ARG A 110 -6.95 19.18 -7.74
#